data_AF-M6K573-F1
#
_entry.id   AF-M6K573-F1
#
_cell.length_a   1.000
_cell.length_b   1.000
_cell.length_c   1.000
_cell.angle_alpha   90.00
_cell.angle_beta   90.00
_cell.angle_gamma   90.00
#
_symmetry.space_group_name_H-M   'P 1'
#
loop_
_entity.id
_entity.type
_entity.pdbx_description
1 polymer ?
#
loop_
_entity_poly.entity_id
_entity_poly.type
_entity_poly.pdbx_seq_one_letter_code
_entity_poly.pdbx_strand_id
1 'polypeptide(L)'
;MLLSLVSSFKALQSQVRMIHTVGALAMFVYSILGFILYKKYEIKHWVHNLFIMLDSLTLSMTIFLDGMISAEITAPILKNAILYSVYYFIIAYSGLLGRPKFVLITGLVSSLGYGIALTNATFHGLLFSEDNVINMKPGYIKLSAEITKVVFMMGVSFILYRLMKLFDDLYEEATSYFQENKQFLNKLEDNRKVIHSSAETLEISVTDFSEFTTLTSAKMESQAASLEEVNAVIDSLSKASEKNVDSIRVQNENLIELNQKSEVLLDVIAKISEYSKGLDTNAKESKFV
;
A
#
# COMPACT_ATOMS: atom_id res chain seq x y z
N MET A 1 -22.90 -5.36 -43.56
CA MET A 1 -22.99 -5.51 -45.03
C MET A 1 -24.25 -6.25 -45.50
N LEU A 2 -24.57 -7.45 -45.00
CA LEU A 2 -25.76 -8.19 -45.48
C LEU A 2 -27.07 -7.41 -45.35
N LEU A 3 -27.29 -6.71 -44.23
CA LEU A 3 -28.48 -5.86 -44.03
C LEU A 3 -28.52 -4.65 -44.99
N SER A 4 -27.38 -4.04 -45.32
CA SER A 4 -27.34 -2.93 -46.29
C SER A 4 -27.58 -3.43 -47.72
N LEU A 5 -27.16 -4.66 -48.02
CA LEU A 5 -27.35 -5.33 -49.30
C LEU A 5 -28.83 -5.71 -49.49
N VAL A 6 -29.48 -6.26 -48.45
CA VAL A 6 -30.93 -6.55 -48.44
C VAL A 6 -31.76 -5.26 -48.54
N SER A 7 -31.37 -4.19 -47.84
CA SER A 7 -32.05 -2.89 -47.91
C SER A 7 -31.93 -2.23 -49.29
N SER A 8 -30.89 -2.53 -50.07
CA SER A 8 -30.63 -1.91 -51.39
C SER A 8 -30.96 -2.84 -52.56
N PHE A 9 -31.49 -4.03 -52.29
CA PHE A 9 -31.65 -5.12 -53.26
C PHE A 9 -32.58 -4.81 -54.44
N LYS A 10 -33.54 -3.91 -54.25
CA LYS A 10 -34.49 -3.44 -55.29
C LYS A 10 -33.99 -2.25 -56.12
N ALA A 11 -32.93 -1.56 -55.69
CA ALA A 11 -32.48 -0.31 -56.30
C ALA A 11 -31.17 -0.44 -57.11
N LEU A 12 -30.46 -1.57 -57.02
CA LEU A 12 -29.12 -1.74 -57.58
C LEU A 12 -29.15 -2.40 -58.96
N GLN A 13 -28.45 -1.78 -59.91
CA GLN A 13 -28.18 -2.34 -61.25
C GLN A 13 -27.35 -3.63 -61.13
N SER A 14 -27.48 -4.54 -62.11
CA SER A 14 -26.98 -5.93 -61.99
C SER A 14 -25.48 -6.04 -61.69
N GLN A 15 -24.67 -5.08 -62.19
CA GLN A 15 -23.22 -5.05 -61.99
C GLN A 15 -22.82 -4.69 -60.56
N VAL A 16 -23.46 -3.68 -59.95
CA VAL A 16 -23.19 -3.27 -58.55
C VAL A 16 -23.59 -4.35 -57.56
N ARG A 17 -24.71 -5.03 -57.84
CA ARG A 17 -25.14 -6.18 -57.04
C ARG A 17 -24.11 -7.29 -57.05
N MET A 18 -23.45 -7.55 -58.18
CA MET A 18 -22.37 -8.53 -58.27
C MET A 18 -21.17 -8.12 -57.40
N ILE A 19 -20.72 -6.86 -57.48
CA ILE A 19 -19.59 -6.33 -56.69
C ILE A 19 -19.86 -6.45 -55.19
N HIS A 20 -21.01 -5.97 -54.71
CA HIS A 20 -21.33 -6.06 -53.28
C HIS A 20 -21.55 -7.50 -52.81
N THR A 21 -22.09 -8.39 -53.65
CA THR A 21 -22.26 -9.81 -53.28
C THR A 21 -20.90 -10.49 -53.15
N VAL A 22 -19.98 -10.22 -54.07
CA VAL A 22 -18.60 -10.74 -54.00
C VAL A 22 -17.89 -10.19 -52.77
N GLY A 23 -17.99 -8.88 -52.51
CA GLY A 23 -17.42 -8.26 -51.30
C GLY A 23 -17.99 -8.89 -50.02
N ALA A 24 -19.32 -9.02 -49.92
CA ALA A 24 -19.96 -9.64 -48.77
C ALA A 24 -19.60 -11.11 -48.59
N LEU A 25 -19.47 -11.87 -49.68
CA LEU A 25 -19.03 -13.27 -49.64
C LEU A 25 -17.57 -13.37 -49.18
N ALA A 26 -16.69 -12.50 -49.65
CA ALA A 26 -15.32 -12.42 -49.16
C ALA A 26 -15.30 -12.15 -47.65
N MET A 27 -16.05 -11.14 -47.18
CA MET A 27 -16.21 -10.84 -45.76
C MET A 27 -16.69 -12.05 -44.95
N PHE A 28 -17.68 -12.78 -45.47
CA PHE A 28 -18.22 -13.96 -44.83
C PHE A 28 -17.20 -15.10 -44.73
N VAL A 29 -16.48 -15.39 -45.82
CA VAL A 29 -15.48 -16.46 -45.87
C VAL A 29 -14.35 -16.20 -44.88
N TYR A 30 -13.74 -15.01 -44.90
CA TYR A 30 -12.64 -14.74 -43.97
C TYR A 30 -13.13 -14.57 -42.52
N SER A 31 -14.37 -14.15 -42.30
CA SER A 31 -14.96 -14.13 -40.94
C SER A 31 -15.15 -15.55 -40.38
N ILE A 32 -15.59 -16.51 -41.20
CA ILE A 32 -15.66 -17.93 -40.81
C ILE A 32 -14.26 -18.48 -40.53
N LEU A 33 -13.30 -18.20 -41.41
CA LEU A 33 -11.90 -18.60 -41.20
C LEU A 33 -11.36 -18.03 -39.89
N GLY A 34 -11.61 -16.75 -39.63
CA GLY A 34 -11.29 -16.09 -38.37
C GLY A 34 -11.90 -16.81 -37.18
N PHE A 35 -13.22 -17.07 -37.20
CA PHE A 35 -13.92 -17.79 -36.12
C PHE A 35 -13.33 -19.17 -35.83
N ILE A 36 -13.03 -19.96 -36.88
CA ILE A 36 -12.42 -21.28 -36.73
C ILE A 36 -11.02 -21.17 -36.13
N LEU A 37 -10.21 -20.21 -36.60
CA LEU A 37 -8.88 -19.97 -36.07
C LEU A 37 -8.94 -19.54 -34.59
N TYR A 38 -9.87 -18.66 -34.21
CA TYR A 38 -10.00 -18.15 -32.84
C TYR A 38 -10.44 -19.24 -31.87
N LYS A 39 -11.26 -20.19 -32.33
CA LYS A 39 -11.73 -21.30 -31.51
C LYS A 39 -10.66 -22.37 -31.31
N LYS A 40 -9.74 -22.54 -32.26
CA LYS A 40 -8.79 -23.66 -32.28
C LYS A 40 -7.38 -23.30 -31.79
N TYR A 41 -7.00 -22.02 -31.84
CA TYR A 41 -5.65 -21.58 -31.51
C TYR A 41 -5.67 -20.30 -30.65
N GLU A 42 -4.67 -20.14 -29.79
CA GLU A 42 -4.36 -18.86 -29.15
C GLU A 42 -3.80 -17.90 -30.22
N ILE A 43 -4.70 -17.14 -30.84
CA ILE A 43 -4.33 -16.23 -31.93
C ILE A 43 -3.52 -15.06 -31.38
N LYS A 44 -2.34 -14.83 -32.00
CA LYS A 44 -1.55 -13.62 -31.80
C LYS A 44 -2.32 -12.38 -32.28
N HIS A 45 -2.27 -11.32 -31.49
CA HIS A 45 -2.98 -10.05 -31.75
C HIS A 45 -2.79 -9.45 -33.16
N TRP A 46 -1.67 -9.71 -33.85
CA TRP A 46 -1.45 -9.23 -35.22
C TRP A 46 -2.48 -9.77 -36.22
N VAL A 47 -2.93 -11.01 -36.04
CA VAL A 47 -3.93 -11.63 -36.93
C VAL A 47 -5.27 -10.93 -36.80
N HIS A 48 -5.65 -10.50 -35.60
CA HIS A 48 -6.87 -9.71 -35.41
C HIS A 48 -6.77 -8.36 -36.12
N ASN A 49 -5.65 -7.65 -35.95
CA ASN A 49 -5.40 -6.41 -36.66
C ASN A 49 -5.46 -6.58 -38.19
N LEU A 50 -5.00 -7.72 -38.72
CA LEU A 50 -5.07 -8.02 -40.15
C LEU A 50 -6.52 -8.15 -40.64
N PHE A 51 -7.39 -8.87 -39.93
CA PHE A 51 -8.81 -9.04 -40.32
C PHE A 51 -9.54 -7.69 -40.42
N ILE A 52 -9.22 -6.77 -39.52
CA ILE A 52 -9.82 -5.44 -39.49
C ILE A 52 -9.37 -4.58 -40.66
N MET A 53 -8.08 -4.65 -40.96
CA MET A 53 -7.55 -3.96 -42.13
C MET A 53 -8.15 -4.55 -43.41
N LEU A 54 -8.39 -5.87 -43.45
CA LEU A 54 -9.09 -6.51 -44.56
C LEU A 54 -10.55 -6.04 -44.70
N ASP A 55 -11.28 -5.79 -43.61
CA ASP A 55 -12.63 -5.20 -43.67
C ASP A 55 -12.61 -3.82 -44.32
N SER A 56 -11.71 -2.94 -43.85
CA SER A 56 -11.54 -1.57 -44.37
C SER A 56 -11.14 -1.58 -45.84
N LEU A 57 -10.19 -2.44 -46.22
CA LEU A 57 -9.72 -2.58 -47.59
C LEU A 57 -10.79 -3.17 -48.51
N THR A 58 -11.54 -4.18 -48.05
CA THR A 58 -12.63 -4.78 -48.83
C THR A 58 -13.71 -3.75 -49.10
N LEU A 59 -14.11 -2.96 -48.10
CA LEU A 59 -15.09 -1.89 -48.27
C LEU A 59 -14.58 -0.80 -49.23
N SER A 60 -13.31 -0.39 -49.09
CA SER A 60 -12.68 0.58 -49.99
C SER A 60 -12.62 0.07 -51.44
N MET A 61 -12.28 -1.21 -51.62
CA MET A 61 -12.23 -1.85 -52.93
C MET A 61 -13.62 -1.96 -53.57
N THR A 62 -14.68 -2.25 -52.80
CA THR A 62 -16.04 -2.29 -53.35
C THR A 62 -16.48 -0.93 -53.89
N ILE A 63 -16.25 0.16 -53.15
CA ILE A 63 -16.61 1.52 -53.61
C ILE A 63 -15.72 1.93 -54.80
N PHE A 64 -14.45 1.54 -54.78
CA PHE A 64 -13.53 1.80 -55.89
C PHE A 64 -14.04 1.15 -57.19
N LEU A 65 -14.45 -0.12 -57.12
CA LEU A 65 -15.00 -0.86 -58.27
C LEU A 65 -16.36 -0.30 -58.71
N ASP A 66 -17.22 0.10 -57.77
CA ASP A 66 -18.49 0.76 -58.11
C ASP A 66 -18.24 2.03 -58.94
N GLY A 67 -17.22 2.80 -58.56
CA GLY A 67 -16.78 4.01 -59.27
C GLY A 67 -16.32 3.78 -60.71
N MET A 68 -15.99 2.55 -61.12
CA MET A 68 -15.57 2.24 -62.49
C MET A 68 -16.74 1.96 -63.45
N ILE A 69 -17.96 1.75 -62.94
CA ILE A 69 -19.10 1.34 -63.78
C ILE A 69 -19.68 2.53 -64.54
N SER A 70 -20.28 3.47 -63.82
CA SER A 70 -20.79 4.73 -64.38
C SER A 70 -21.11 5.73 -63.27
N ALA A 71 -21.04 7.02 -63.60
CA ALA A 71 -21.34 8.11 -62.68
C ALA A 71 -22.79 8.06 -62.16
N GLU A 72 -23.75 7.73 -63.02
CA GLU A 72 -25.18 7.68 -62.69
C GLU A 72 -25.50 6.66 -61.60
N ILE A 73 -24.78 5.55 -61.59
CA ILE A 73 -24.93 4.47 -60.63
C ILE A 73 -24.12 4.75 -59.36
N THR A 74 -22.93 5.33 -59.48
CA THR A 74 -22.03 5.59 -58.36
C THR A 74 -22.55 6.71 -57.45
N ALA A 75 -23.12 7.77 -58.02
CA ALA A 75 -23.63 8.91 -57.28
C ALA A 75 -24.66 8.55 -56.17
N PRO A 76 -25.71 7.75 -56.42
CA PRO A 76 -26.64 7.33 -55.37
C PRO A 76 -26.02 6.40 -54.32
N ILE A 77 -25.01 5.59 -54.69
CA ILE A 77 -24.28 4.71 -53.76
C ILE A 77 -23.46 5.54 -52.77
N LEU A 78 -22.72 6.55 -53.26
CA LEU A 78 -21.93 7.47 -52.41
C LEU A 78 -22.83 8.31 -51.48
N LYS A 79 -24.04 8.66 -51.93
CA LYS A 79 -25.04 9.37 -51.11
C LYS A 79 -25.68 8.48 -50.05
N ASN A 80 -25.56 7.15 -50.16
CA ASN A 80 -26.17 6.24 -49.20
C ASN A 80 -25.43 6.30 -47.85
N ALA A 81 -26.10 6.90 -46.85
CA ALA A 81 -25.57 7.03 -45.49
C ALA A 81 -25.25 5.69 -44.81
N ILE A 82 -25.94 4.61 -45.18
CA ILE A 82 -25.75 3.29 -44.58
C ILE A 82 -24.38 2.72 -44.95
N LEU A 83 -23.98 2.81 -46.23
CA LEU A 83 -22.71 2.28 -46.70
C LEU A 83 -21.53 2.99 -46.01
N TYR A 84 -21.65 4.31 -45.88
CA TYR A 84 -20.67 5.14 -45.19
C TYR A 84 -20.60 4.85 -43.68
N SER A 85 -21.73 4.58 -43.02
CA SER A 85 -21.77 4.22 -41.60
C SER A 85 -20.99 2.94 -41.28
N VAL A 86 -20.80 2.03 -42.25
CA VAL A 86 -19.99 0.81 -42.07
C VAL A 86 -18.52 1.15 -41.75
N TYR A 87 -17.96 2.21 -42.34
CA TYR A 87 -16.61 2.67 -41.98
C TYR A 87 -16.51 3.07 -40.52
N TYR A 88 -17.52 3.74 -39.97
CA TYR A 88 -17.52 4.11 -38.56
C TYR A 88 -17.57 2.90 -37.65
N PHE A 89 -18.33 1.86 -38.01
CA PHE A 89 -18.31 0.61 -37.24
C PHE A 89 -16.94 -0.06 -37.29
N ILE A 90 -16.26 -0.04 -38.44
CA ILE A 90 -14.90 -0.57 -38.59
C ILE A 90 -13.90 0.16 -37.69
N ILE A 91 -13.94 1.50 -37.72
CA ILE A 91 -13.08 2.32 -36.88
C ILE A 91 -13.43 2.11 -35.39
N ALA A 92 -14.71 2.07 -35.03
CA ALA A 92 -15.15 1.89 -33.65
C ALA A 92 -14.73 0.54 -33.08
N TYR A 93 -14.97 -0.57 -33.79
CA TYR A 93 -14.57 -1.87 -33.29
C TYR A 93 -13.04 -2.00 -33.25
N SER A 94 -12.29 -1.31 -34.12
CA SER A 94 -10.81 -1.30 -34.07
C SER A 94 -10.31 -0.73 -32.74
N GLY A 95 -11.11 0.14 -32.10
CA GLY A 95 -10.87 0.63 -30.74
C GLY A 95 -10.96 -0.46 -29.69
N LEU A 96 -11.90 -1.39 -29.80
CA LEU A 96 -12.13 -2.45 -28.80
C LEU A 96 -10.92 -3.38 -28.58
N LEU A 97 -9.90 -3.30 -29.42
CA LEU A 97 -8.65 -4.05 -29.29
C LEU A 97 -7.67 -3.52 -28.25
N GLY A 98 -7.95 -2.37 -27.63
CA GLY A 98 -7.05 -1.81 -26.62
C GLY A 98 -5.74 -1.31 -27.23
N ARG A 99 -5.73 -0.90 -28.50
CA ARG A 99 -4.50 -0.43 -29.20
C ARG A 99 -4.73 0.93 -29.83
N PRO A 100 -4.46 2.03 -29.10
CA PRO A 100 -4.76 3.38 -29.59
C PRO A 100 -4.20 3.65 -30.98
N LYS A 101 -2.91 3.36 -31.19
CA LYS A 101 -2.22 3.63 -32.47
C LYS A 101 -2.88 2.90 -33.65
N PHE A 102 -3.42 1.71 -33.41
CA PHE A 102 -4.05 0.90 -34.46
C PHE A 102 -5.37 1.51 -34.94
N VAL A 103 -6.14 2.13 -34.04
CA VAL A 103 -7.37 2.86 -34.40
C VAL A 103 -7.06 4.00 -35.36
N LEU A 104 -6.02 4.78 -35.07
CA LEU A 104 -5.62 5.91 -35.92
C LEU A 104 -5.20 5.44 -37.31
N ILE A 105 -4.41 4.36 -37.38
CA ILE A 105 -4.01 3.74 -38.66
C ILE A 105 -5.23 3.25 -39.44
N THR A 106 -6.16 2.55 -38.78
CA THR A 106 -7.39 2.04 -39.42
C THR A 106 -8.25 3.18 -39.97
N GLY A 107 -8.36 4.26 -39.21
CA GLY A 107 -8.99 5.51 -39.63
C GLY A 107 -8.37 6.13 -40.87
N LEU A 108 -7.04 6.23 -40.87
CA LEU A 108 -6.28 6.78 -41.98
C LEU A 108 -6.42 5.92 -43.25
N VAL A 109 -6.30 4.59 -43.12
CA VAL A 109 -6.50 3.67 -44.25
C VAL A 109 -7.92 3.79 -44.81
N SER A 110 -8.92 3.86 -43.93
CA SER A 110 -10.32 4.01 -44.35
C SER A 110 -10.57 5.34 -45.06
N SER A 111 -9.99 6.42 -44.55
CA SER A 111 -10.10 7.77 -45.11
C SER A 111 -9.42 7.89 -46.47
N LEU A 112 -8.20 7.34 -46.60
CA LEU A 112 -7.47 7.27 -47.86
C LEU A 112 -8.18 6.35 -48.87
N GLY A 113 -8.64 5.18 -48.44
CA GLY A 113 -9.38 4.24 -49.29
C GLY A 113 -10.63 4.87 -49.87
N TYR A 114 -11.39 5.61 -49.06
CA TYR A 114 -12.52 6.39 -49.53
C TYR A 114 -12.13 7.51 -50.50
N GLY A 115 -11.08 8.27 -50.18
CA GLY A 115 -10.57 9.35 -51.04
C GLY A 115 -10.12 8.84 -52.41
N ILE A 116 -9.37 7.73 -52.45
CA ILE A 116 -8.92 7.09 -53.69
C ILE A 116 -10.13 6.62 -54.51
N ALA A 117 -11.13 6.00 -53.88
CA ALA A 117 -12.35 5.57 -54.55
C ALA A 117 -13.14 6.76 -55.13
N LEU A 118 -13.21 7.89 -54.41
CA LEU A 118 -13.85 9.11 -54.88
C LEU A 118 -13.12 9.69 -56.10
N THR A 119 -11.78 9.80 -56.03
CA THR A 119 -10.96 10.25 -57.17
C THR A 119 -11.16 9.36 -58.39
N ASN A 120 -11.21 8.04 -58.19
CA ASN A 120 -11.49 7.08 -59.26
C ASN A 120 -12.86 7.31 -59.90
N ALA A 121 -13.89 7.53 -59.09
CA ALA A 121 -15.23 7.82 -59.58
C ALA A 121 -15.30 9.13 -60.39
N THR A 122 -14.54 10.15 -60.00
CA THR A 122 -14.40 11.40 -60.78
C THR A 122 -13.80 11.14 -62.16
N PHE A 123 -12.77 10.29 -62.27
CA PHE A 123 -12.19 9.94 -63.56
C PHE A 123 -13.16 9.19 -64.49
N HIS A 124 -14.15 8.49 -63.92
CA HIS A 124 -15.18 7.76 -64.67
C HIS A 124 -16.49 8.56 -64.85
N GLY A 125 -16.41 9.89 -64.72
CA GLY A 125 -17.49 10.80 -65.13
C GLY A 125 -18.36 11.34 -64.00
N LEU A 126 -18.01 11.11 -62.72
CA LEU A 126 -18.71 11.70 -61.59
C LEU A 126 -18.46 13.21 -61.54
N LEU A 127 -19.54 14.00 -61.59
CA LEU A 127 -19.47 15.46 -61.59
C LEU A 127 -19.81 16.02 -60.21
N PHE A 128 -19.09 17.06 -59.82
CA PHE A 128 -19.35 17.75 -58.56
C PHE A 128 -20.22 18.98 -58.82
N SER A 129 -21.31 19.11 -58.05
CA SER A 129 -22.17 20.30 -58.08
C SER A 129 -22.71 20.59 -56.69
N GLU A 130 -22.52 21.82 -56.22
CA GLU A 130 -23.05 22.28 -54.92
C GLU A 130 -24.52 22.72 -54.99
N ASP A 131 -25.04 22.99 -56.19
CA ASP A 131 -26.45 23.30 -56.39
C ASP A 131 -27.32 22.09 -56.01
N ASN A 132 -28.25 22.31 -55.07
CA ASN A 132 -29.20 21.30 -54.58
C ASN A 132 -30.04 20.69 -55.70
N VAL A 133 -30.44 21.48 -56.70
CA VAL A 133 -31.33 21.02 -57.79
C VAL A 133 -30.56 20.10 -58.75
N ILE A 134 -29.30 20.45 -59.05
CA ILE A 134 -28.43 19.66 -59.93
C ILE A 134 -27.95 18.39 -59.20
N ASN A 135 -27.67 18.46 -57.90
CA ASN A 135 -27.27 17.32 -57.10
C ASN A 135 -28.37 16.25 -56.97
N MET A 136 -29.64 16.54 -57.22
CA MET A 136 -30.67 15.50 -57.26
C MET A 136 -30.61 14.64 -58.53
N LYS A 137 -29.88 15.09 -59.56
CA LYS A 137 -29.70 14.34 -60.81
C LYS A 137 -28.69 13.20 -60.64
N PRO A 138 -28.88 12.06 -61.34
CA PRO A 138 -27.87 11.00 -61.42
C PRO A 138 -26.53 11.56 -61.93
N GLY A 139 -25.41 11.04 -61.42
CA GLY A 139 -24.06 11.45 -61.83
C GLY A 139 -23.49 12.68 -61.10
N TYR A 140 -24.31 13.41 -60.34
CA TYR A 140 -23.86 14.57 -59.56
C TYR A 140 -23.78 14.27 -58.08
N ILE A 141 -22.73 14.77 -57.42
CA ILE A 141 -22.57 14.74 -55.96
C ILE A 141 -22.06 16.10 -55.43
N LYS A 142 -22.32 16.38 -54.16
CA LYS A 142 -21.75 17.56 -53.49
C LYS A 142 -20.34 17.27 -53.01
N LEU A 143 -19.38 18.04 -53.47
CA LEU A 143 -17.99 17.90 -53.06
C LEU A 143 -17.84 18.18 -51.56
N SER A 144 -18.54 19.20 -51.06
CA SER A 144 -18.56 19.59 -49.65
C SER A 144 -18.98 18.44 -48.73
N ALA A 145 -19.98 17.65 -49.12
CA ALA A 145 -20.45 16.51 -48.36
C ALA A 145 -19.41 15.38 -48.32
N GLU A 146 -18.73 15.11 -49.44
CA GLU A 146 -17.72 14.05 -49.51
C GLU A 146 -16.44 14.40 -48.75
N ILE A 147 -15.99 15.65 -48.82
CA ILE A 147 -14.87 16.14 -48.00
C ILE A 147 -15.22 16.03 -46.51
N THR A 148 -16.44 16.41 -46.14
CA THR A 148 -16.90 16.33 -44.74
C THR A 148 -16.84 14.90 -44.22
N LYS A 149 -17.20 13.90 -45.04
CA LYS A 149 -17.08 12.48 -44.69
C LYS A 149 -15.64 12.07 -44.39
N VAL A 150 -14.71 12.41 -45.28
CA VAL A 150 -13.27 12.11 -45.11
C VAL A 150 -12.72 12.72 -43.81
N VAL A 151 -13.05 14.00 -43.56
CA VAL A 151 -12.65 14.72 -42.34
C VAL A 151 -13.27 14.09 -41.10
N PHE A 152 -14.56 13.73 -41.16
CA PHE A 152 -15.26 13.15 -40.01
C PHE A 152 -14.75 11.75 -39.68
N MET A 153 -14.40 10.92 -40.67
CA MET A 153 -13.74 9.63 -40.44
C MET A 153 -12.40 9.80 -39.70
N MET A 154 -11.58 10.77 -40.10
CA MET A 154 -10.35 11.08 -39.37
C MET A 154 -10.64 11.60 -37.96
N GLY A 155 -11.65 12.46 -37.81
CA GLY A 155 -12.09 12.98 -36.51
C GLY A 155 -12.52 11.89 -35.54
N VAL A 156 -13.38 10.97 -35.98
CA VAL A 156 -13.83 9.81 -35.17
C VAL A 156 -12.64 8.94 -34.76
N SER A 157 -11.73 8.68 -35.69
CA SER A 157 -10.52 7.89 -35.42
C SER A 157 -9.61 8.55 -34.39
N PHE A 158 -9.47 9.88 -34.46
CA PHE A 158 -8.70 10.65 -33.50
C PHE A 158 -9.35 10.69 -32.11
N ILE A 159 -10.67 10.85 -32.03
CA ILE A 159 -11.43 10.81 -30.78
C ILE A 159 -11.25 9.45 -30.10
N LEU A 160 -11.44 8.36 -30.86
CA LEU A 160 -11.28 7.01 -30.33
C LEU A 160 -9.84 6.70 -29.95
N TYR A 161 -8.86 7.18 -30.69
CA TYR A 161 -7.45 7.13 -30.29
C TYR A 161 -7.23 7.78 -28.91
N ARG A 162 -7.76 8.99 -28.71
CA ARG A 162 -7.59 9.72 -27.45
C ARG A 162 -8.29 9.01 -26.30
N LEU A 163 -9.49 8.51 -26.53
CA LEU A 163 -10.27 7.76 -25.56
C LEU A 163 -9.58 6.46 -25.16
N MET A 164 -9.02 5.72 -26.12
CA MET A 164 -8.27 4.50 -25.81
C MET A 164 -6.99 4.80 -25.04
N LYS A 165 -6.27 5.86 -25.41
CA LYS A 165 -5.08 6.28 -24.67
C LYS A 165 -5.41 6.64 -23.23
N LEU A 166 -6.51 7.35 -22.99
CA LEU A 166 -6.99 7.65 -21.64
C LEU A 166 -7.25 6.38 -20.83
N PHE A 167 -7.86 5.35 -21.46
CA PHE A 167 -8.09 4.07 -20.78
C PHE A 167 -6.78 3.36 -20.44
N ASP A 168 -5.79 3.37 -21.34
CA ASP A 168 -4.47 2.81 -21.07
C ASP A 168 -3.79 3.53 -19.89
N ASP A 169 -3.79 4.87 -19.91
CA ASP A 169 -3.22 5.71 -18.84
C ASP A 169 -3.92 5.43 -17.50
N LEU A 170 -5.26 5.33 -17.48
CA LEU A 170 -6.06 5.01 -16.29
C LEU A 170 -5.77 3.60 -15.77
N TYR A 171 -5.59 2.62 -16.66
CA TYR A 171 -5.30 1.25 -16.29
C TYR A 171 -3.92 1.10 -15.66
N GLU A 172 -2.92 1.80 -16.21
CA GLU A 172 -1.56 1.85 -15.66
C GLU A 172 -1.56 2.50 -14.27
N GLU A 173 -2.24 3.64 -14.12
CA GLU A 173 -2.36 4.34 -12.84
C GLU A 173 -3.11 3.49 -11.79
N ALA A 174 -4.22 2.85 -12.16
CA ALA A 174 -4.95 1.94 -11.28
C ALA A 174 -4.08 0.75 -10.83
N THR A 175 -3.25 0.21 -11.74
CA THR A 175 -2.33 -0.88 -11.43
C THR A 175 -1.25 -0.43 -10.46
N SER A 176 -0.70 0.78 -10.63
CA SER A 176 0.26 1.38 -9.70
C SER A 176 -0.35 1.56 -8.31
N TYR A 177 -1.53 2.18 -8.22
CA TYR A 177 -2.24 2.35 -6.95
C TYR A 177 -2.53 1.01 -6.26
N PHE A 178 -2.90 -0.03 -7.01
CA PHE A 178 -3.12 -1.36 -6.45
C PHE A 178 -1.82 -1.96 -5.86
N GLN A 179 -0.70 -1.81 -6.54
CA GLN A 179 0.60 -2.28 -6.06
C GLN A 179 1.08 -1.51 -4.83
N GLU A 180 0.96 -0.18 -4.82
CA GLU A 180 1.29 0.66 -3.68
C GLU A 180 0.45 0.31 -2.46
N ASN A 181 -0.86 0.12 -2.64
CA ASN A 181 -1.77 -0.22 -1.56
C ASN A 181 -1.45 -1.62 -0.99
N LYS A 182 -1.07 -2.58 -1.84
CA LYS A 182 -0.59 -3.89 -1.39
C LYS A 182 0.69 -3.78 -0.56
N GLN A 183 1.65 -2.94 -0.97
CA GLN A 183 2.87 -2.69 -0.19
C GLN A 183 2.56 -2.00 1.15
N PHE A 184 1.63 -1.04 1.16
CA PHE A 184 1.19 -0.36 2.37
C PHE A 184 0.52 -1.32 3.36
N LEU A 185 -0.33 -2.22 2.89
CA LEU A 185 -0.94 -3.26 3.72
C LEU A 185 0.10 -4.21 4.34
N ASN A 186 1.12 -4.62 3.58
CA ASN A 186 2.21 -5.44 4.12
C ASN A 186 2.97 -4.69 5.23
N LYS A 187 3.29 -3.41 5.02
CA LYS A 187 3.94 -2.57 6.05
C LYS A 187 3.08 -2.43 7.31
N LEU A 188 1.76 -2.31 7.15
CA LEU A 188 0.83 -2.26 8.28
C LEU A 188 0.83 -3.58 9.06
N GLU A 189 0.87 -4.72 8.37
CA GLU A 189 0.95 -6.03 9.02
C GLU A 189 2.26 -6.18 9.81
N ASP A 190 3.38 -5.77 9.24
CA ASP A 190 4.69 -5.79 9.92
C ASP A 190 4.70 -4.86 11.14
N ASN A 191 4.20 -3.64 11.00
CA ASN A 191 4.06 -2.71 12.12
C ASN A 191 3.15 -3.29 13.22
N ARG A 192 2.07 -3.97 12.85
CA ARG A 192 1.20 -4.65 13.82
C ARG A 192 1.94 -5.74 14.59
N LYS A 193 2.78 -6.54 13.93
CA LYS A 193 3.63 -7.57 14.59
C LYS A 193 4.60 -6.92 15.58
N VAL A 194 5.26 -5.83 15.18
CA VAL A 194 6.18 -5.08 16.05
C VAL A 194 5.44 -4.52 17.27
N ILE A 195 4.27 -3.91 17.09
CA ILE A 195 3.45 -3.39 18.20
C ILE A 195 3.04 -4.51 19.15
N HIS A 196 2.61 -5.67 18.62
CA HIS A 196 2.21 -6.80 19.43
C HIS A 196 3.37 -7.35 20.28
N SER A 197 4.54 -7.55 19.67
CA SER A 197 5.76 -7.99 20.39
C SER A 197 6.23 -6.96 21.42
N SER A 198 6.10 -5.66 21.11
CA SER A 198 6.42 -4.59 22.06
C SER A 198 5.46 -4.58 23.25
N ALA A 199 4.17 -4.86 23.02
CA ALA A 199 3.17 -4.97 24.08
C ALA A 199 3.42 -6.19 24.98
N GLU A 200 3.78 -7.34 24.41
CA GLU A 200 4.16 -8.55 25.17
C GLU A 200 5.41 -8.30 26.03
N THR A 201 6.43 -7.65 25.46
CA THR A 201 7.65 -7.28 26.20
C THR A 201 7.34 -6.30 27.35
N LEU A 202 6.42 -5.36 27.11
CA LEU A 202 5.98 -4.41 28.12
C LEU A 202 5.21 -5.12 29.25
N GLU A 203 4.35 -6.07 28.92
CA GLU A 203 3.61 -6.87 29.91
C GLU A 203 4.57 -7.64 30.84
N ILE A 204 5.57 -8.32 30.26
CA ILE A 204 6.61 -9.02 31.03
C ILE A 204 7.35 -8.02 31.93
N SER A 205 7.77 -6.87 31.39
CA SER A 205 8.51 -5.85 32.15
C SER A 205 7.69 -5.30 33.32
N VAL A 206 6.37 -5.12 33.14
CA VAL A 206 5.46 -4.66 34.20
C VAL A 206 5.32 -5.73 35.29
N THR A 207 5.20 -7.01 34.91
CA THR A 207 5.14 -8.13 35.87
C THR A 207 6.45 -8.24 36.68
N ASP A 208 7.60 -8.21 36.02
CA ASP A 208 8.91 -8.26 36.67
C ASP A 208 9.10 -7.08 37.64
N PHE A 209 8.67 -5.89 37.25
CA PHE A 209 8.73 -4.71 38.10
C PHE A 209 7.83 -4.82 39.34
N SER A 210 6.63 -5.40 39.16
CA SER A 210 5.72 -5.68 40.27
C SER A 210 6.31 -6.69 41.26
N GLU A 211 6.95 -7.75 40.76
CA GLU A 211 7.64 -8.74 41.60
C GLU A 211 8.83 -8.12 42.33
N PHE A 212 9.67 -7.36 41.62
CA PHE A 212 10.80 -6.63 42.22
C PHE A 212 10.34 -5.68 43.33
N THR A 213 9.23 -4.95 43.11
CA THR A 213 8.64 -4.05 44.12
C THR A 213 8.18 -4.84 45.35
N THR A 214 7.51 -5.98 45.14
CA THR A 214 7.04 -6.85 46.23
C THR A 214 8.19 -7.39 47.06
N LEU A 215 9.24 -7.91 46.42
CA LEU A 215 10.46 -8.40 47.08
C LEU A 215 11.18 -7.28 47.84
N THR A 216 11.25 -6.09 47.24
CA THR A 216 11.85 -4.91 47.87
C THR A 216 11.07 -4.49 49.11
N SER A 217 9.74 -4.42 49.04
CA SER A 217 8.88 -4.13 50.19
C SER A 217 9.07 -5.15 51.32
N ALA A 218 9.04 -6.46 51.01
CA ALA A 218 9.26 -7.50 52.02
C ALA A 218 10.64 -7.40 52.69
N LYS A 219 11.68 -7.07 51.90
CA LYS A 219 13.03 -6.87 52.42
C LYS A 219 13.15 -5.60 53.27
N MET A 220 12.48 -4.52 52.88
CA MET A 220 12.40 -3.29 53.68
C MET A 220 11.69 -3.53 55.01
N GLU A 221 10.60 -4.31 55.02
CA GLU A 221 9.88 -4.70 56.24
C GLU A 221 10.78 -5.52 57.17
N SER A 222 11.49 -6.52 56.63
CA SER A 222 12.48 -7.30 57.39
C SER A 222 13.62 -6.44 57.95
N GLN A 223 14.12 -5.47 57.17
CA GLN A 223 15.14 -4.54 57.63
C GLN A 223 14.61 -3.59 58.71
N ALA A 224 13.37 -3.13 58.60
CA ALA A 224 12.74 -2.31 59.63
C ALA A 224 12.59 -3.09 60.95
N ALA A 225 12.16 -4.35 60.89
CA ALA A 225 12.10 -5.24 62.05
C ALA A 225 13.49 -5.47 62.67
N SER A 226 14.52 -5.69 61.84
CA SER A 226 15.90 -5.82 62.31
C SER A 226 16.40 -4.54 62.97
N LEU A 227 16.04 -3.36 62.45
CA LEU A 227 16.36 -2.06 63.07
C LEU A 227 15.64 -1.87 64.40
N GLU A 228 14.39 -2.34 64.52
CA GLU A 228 13.64 -2.32 65.77
C GLU A 228 14.30 -3.22 66.83
N GLU A 229 14.77 -4.40 66.43
CA GLU A 229 15.56 -5.30 67.29
C GLU A 229 16.90 -4.66 67.71
N VAL A 230 17.63 -4.06 66.76
CA VAL A 230 18.88 -3.33 67.06
C VAL A 230 18.63 -2.19 68.03
N ASN A 231 17.56 -1.41 67.85
CA ASN A 231 17.19 -0.35 68.79
C ASN A 231 16.87 -0.90 70.18
N ALA A 232 16.16 -2.02 70.29
CA ALA A 232 15.88 -2.68 71.57
C ALA A 232 17.17 -3.15 72.26
N VAL A 233 18.12 -3.71 71.50
CA VAL A 233 19.44 -4.11 72.01
C VAL A 233 20.22 -2.88 72.49
N ILE A 234 20.24 -1.78 71.74
CA ILE A 234 20.88 -0.52 72.15
C ILE A 234 20.29 0.00 73.46
N ASP A 235 18.97 0.00 73.60
CA ASP A 235 18.29 0.40 74.83
C ASP A 235 18.67 -0.48 76.03
N SER A 236 18.73 -1.80 75.81
CA SER A 236 19.14 -2.75 76.85
C SER A 236 20.61 -2.56 77.25
N LEU A 237 21.49 -2.31 76.27
CA LEU A 237 22.91 -2.06 76.47
C LEU A 237 23.14 -0.75 77.24
N SER A 238 22.39 0.29 76.89
CA SER A 238 22.40 1.58 77.58
C SER A 238 22.03 1.43 79.05
N LYS A 239 20.92 0.74 79.35
CA LYS A 239 20.51 0.43 80.73
C LYS A 239 21.54 -0.41 81.49
N ALA A 240 22.14 -1.41 80.82
CA ALA A 240 23.20 -2.22 81.43
C ALA A 240 24.45 -1.39 81.73
N SER A 241 24.82 -0.46 80.84
CA SER A 241 25.92 0.48 81.05
C SER A 241 25.67 1.41 82.23
N GLU A 242 24.47 1.97 82.35
CA GLU A 242 24.08 2.82 83.48
C GLU A 242 24.18 2.06 84.82
N LYS A 243 23.66 0.82 84.85
CA LYS A 243 23.77 -0.05 86.02
C LYS A 243 25.22 -0.41 86.38
N ASN A 244 26.07 -0.62 85.38
CA ASN A 244 27.50 -0.87 85.61
C ASN A 244 28.20 0.35 86.20
N VAL A 245 27.92 1.56 85.70
CA VAL A 245 28.47 2.80 86.27
C VAL A 245 28.06 2.95 87.73
N ASP A 246 26.79 2.70 88.05
CA ASP A 246 26.30 2.75 89.42
C ASP A 246 26.96 1.68 90.31
N SER A 247 27.16 0.46 89.79
CA SER A 247 27.86 -0.61 90.52
C SER A 247 29.33 -0.26 90.79
N ILE A 248 30.03 0.34 89.81
CA ILE A 248 31.41 0.83 89.98
C ILE A 248 31.45 1.93 91.04
N ARG A 249 30.48 2.85 91.04
CA ARG A 249 30.36 3.89 92.05
C ARG A 249 30.22 3.31 93.46
N VAL A 250 29.29 2.36 93.66
CA VAL A 250 29.10 1.67 94.94
C VAL A 250 30.34 0.88 95.35
N GLN A 251 30.99 0.16 94.42
CA GLN A 251 32.25 -0.52 94.73
C GLN A 251 33.36 0.45 95.15
N ASN A 252 33.44 1.62 94.51
CA ASN A 252 34.40 2.64 94.88
C ASN A 252 34.12 3.23 96.27
N GLU A 253 32.85 3.51 96.59
CA GLU A 253 32.42 3.93 97.94
C GLU A 253 32.81 2.88 98.99
N ASN A 254 32.55 1.59 98.72
CA ASN A 254 32.93 0.50 99.60
C ASN A 254 34.46 0.37 99.76
N LEU A 255 35.24 0.60 98.70
CA LEU A 255 36.72 0.60 98.77
C LEU A 255 37.23 1.74 99.65
N ILE A 256 36.62 2.93 99.55
CA ILE A 256 36.94 4.07 100.42
C ILE A 256 36.64 3.71 101.88
N GLU A 257 35.47 3.14 102.16
CA GLU A 257 35.10 2.71 103.52
C GLU A 257 36.05 1.62 104.04
N LEU A 258 36.41 0.65 103.21
CA LEU A 258 37.35 -0.41 103.57
C LEU A 258 38.73 0.16 103.89
N ASN A 259 39.19 1.15 103.12
CA ASN A 259 40.46 1.84 103.34
C ASN A 259 40.44 2.58 104.69
N GLN A 260 39.37 3.33 104.99
CA GLN A 260 39.20 3.96 106.31
C GLN A 260 39.21 2.94 107.46
N LYS A 261 38.51 1.82 107.30
CA LYS A 261 38.54 0.73 108.31
C LYS A 261 39.94 0.13 108.45
N SER A 262 40.70 0.04 107.36
CA SER A 262 42.09 -0.42 107.38
C SER A 262 43.01 0.57 108.12
N GLU A 263 42.82 1.88 107.98
CA GLU A 263 43.55 2.89 108.76
C GLU A 263 43.24 2.79 110.25
N VAL A 264 41.98 2.60 110.63
CA VAL A 264 41.58 2.36 112.03
C VAL A 264 42.24 1.09 112.56
N LEU A 265 42.29 0.03 111.77
CA LEU A 265 42.98 -1.21 112.15
C LEU A 265 44.49 -0.99 112.36
N LEU A 266 45.13 -0.20 111.49
CA LEU A 266 46.54 0.18 111.64
C LEU A 266 46.78 0.97 112.95
N ASP A 267 45.89 1.90 113.30
CA ASP A 267 45.94 2.64 114.57
C ASP A 267 45.77 1.70 115.79
N VAL A 268 44.85 0.73 115.72
CA VAL A 268 44.68 -0.28 116.76
C VAL A 268 45.94 -1.15 116.90
N ILE A 269 46.55 -1.57 115.79
CA ILE A 269 47.83 -2.32 115.81
C ILE A 269 48.94 -1.48 116.44
N ALA A 270 49.03 -0.18 116.10
CA ALA A 270 50.00 0.73 116.69
C ALA A 270 49.81 0.85 118.22
N LYS A 271 48.57 1.04 118.69
CA LYS A 271 48.22 1.07 120.11
C LYS A 271 48.54 -0.24 120.83
N ILE A 272 48.26 -1.40 120.22
CA ILE A 272 48.63 -2.71 120.78
C ILE A 272 50.15 -2.82 120.89
N SER A 273 50.89 -2.39 119.87
CA SER A 273 52.35 -2.39 119.89
C SER A 273 52.90 -1.47 120.98
N GLU A 274 52.29 -0.31 121.20
CA GLU A 274 52.66 0.64 122.25
C GLU A 274 52.38 0.09 123.65
N TYR A 275 51.18 -0.47 123.88
CA TYR A 275 50.84 -1.15 125.13
C TYR A 275 51.75 -2.35 125.41
N SER A 276 52.10 -3.13 124.39
CA SER A 276 53.04 -4.25 124.51
C SER A 276 54.44 -3.77 124.93
N LYS A 277 54.91 -2.64 124.37
CA LYS A 277 56.19 -2.02 124.75
C LYS A 277 56.15 -1.45 126.17
N GLY A 278 55.04 -0.85 126.58
CA GLY A 278 54.80 -0.41 127.96
C GLY A 278 54.81 -1.57 128.96
N LEU A 279 54.20 -2.71 128.60
CA LEU A 279 54.25 -3.95 129.38
C LEU A 279 55.67 -4.53 129.50
N ASP A 280 56.47 -4.54 128.43
CA ASP A 280 57.87 -4.98 128.47
C ASP A 280 58.73 -4.07 129.38
N THR A 281 58.44 -2.77 129.39
CA THR A 281 59.14 -1.79 130.23
C THR A 281 58.79 -1.99 131.72
N ASN A 282 57.50 -2.15 132.05
CA ASN A 282 57.04 -2.48 133.41
C ASN A 282 57.55 -3.85 133.90
N ALA A 283 57.65 -4.84 133.01
CA ALA A 283 58.21 -6.15 133.33
C ALA A 283 59.73 -6.13 133.57
N LYS A 284 60.44 -5.14 133.01
CA LYS A 284 61.86 -4.88 133.31
C LYS A 284 62.04 -4.12 134.62
N GLU A 285 61.13 -3.20 134.96
CA GLU A 285 61.15 -2.49 136.24
C GLU A 285 60.79 -3.40 137.43
N SER A 286 59.92 -4.40 137.25
CA SER A 286 59.57 -5.36 138.31
C SER A 286 60.67 -6.37 138.66
N LYS A 287 61.82 -6.36 137.97
CA LYS A 287 62.99 -7.20 138.31
C LYS A 287 63.96 -6.55 139.32
N PHE A 288 63.69 -5.33 139.79
CA PHE A 288 64.57 -4.60 140.71
C PHE A 288 63.97 -4.24 142.08
N VAL A 289 62.87 -4.88 142.50
CA VAL A 289 62.34 -4.80 143.89
C VAL A 289 61.96 -6.18 144.40
#